data_AF-A0A1G0PEU1-F1
#
_entry.id   AF-A0A1G0PEU1-F1
#
_cell.length_a   1.000
_cell.length_b   1.000
_cell.length_c   1.000
_cell.angle_alpha   90.00
_cell.angle_beta   90.00
_cell.angle_gamma   90.00
#
_symmetry.space_group_name_H-M   'P 1'
#
loop_
_entity.id
_entity.type
_entity.pdbx_description
1 polymer ?
#
loop_
_entity_poly.entity_id
_entity_poly.type
_entity_poly.pdbx_seq_one_letter_code
_entity_poly.pdbx_strand_id
1 'polypeptide(L)'
;MRLGQVASALGVNEKTADNAIRTLGLRRPLDEDTVQALGLALRAKYRYGVPLKRAFPMVREAMNRPALRKKDALVREVFTYLPEVKRRIRSEKAYYKPLPRGPGWRDPYHPEVPAAHRRHPAIRRALQWGLDLSLSYSALRRASGQRLVAFSDTHEDLRRLREAMARKER
;
A
#
# COMPACT_ATOMS: atom_id res chain seq x y z
N MET A 1 16.43 -1.68 -6.85
CA MET A 1 15.12 -1.09 -6.49
C MET A 1 14.72 -1.54 -5.09
N ARG A 2 14.17 -0.63 -4.28
CA ARG A 2 13.66 -0.92 -2.93
C ARG A 2 12.31 -1.60 -2.99
N LEU A 3 11.91 -2.29 -1.90
CA LEU A 3 10.66 -3.06 -1.86
C LEU A 3 9.43 -2.22 -2.24
N GLY A 4 9.28 -1.02 -1.66
CA GLY A 4 8.15 -0.12 -1.98
C GLY A 4 8.10 0.30 -3.46
N GLN A 5 9.25 0.57 -4.07
CA GLN A 5 9.34 0.90 -5.50
C GLN A 5 8.94 -0.30 -6.37
N VAL A 6 9.35 -1.51 -5.98
CA VAL A 6 9.01 -2.74 -6.69
C VAL A 6 7.51 -3.01 -6.57
N ALA A 7 6.95 -2.89 -5.36
CA ALA A 7 5.52 -3.08 -5.13
C ALA A 7 4.67 -2.11 -5.96
N SER A 8 5.01 -0.81 -5.90
CA SER A 8 4.33 0.23 -6.69
C SER A 8 4.47 -0.01 -8.20
N ALA A 9 5.69 -0.27 -8.69
CA ALA A 9 5.95 -0.52 -10.11
C ALA A 9 5.16 -1.71 -10.66
N LEU A 10 5.00 -2.76 -9.86
CA LEU A 10 4.28 -3.96 -10.24
C LEU A 10 2.77 -3.88 -9.97
N GLY A 11 2.29 -2.80 -9.35
CA GLY A 11 0.87 -2.63 -9.00
C GLY A 11 0.37 -3.65 -7.98
N VAL A 12 1.25 -4.09 -7.08
CA VAL A 12 0.93 -5.05 -6.01
C VAL A 12 1.24 -4.45 -4.63
N ASN A 13 0.65 -4.98 -3.57
CA ASN A 13 1.01 -4.58 -2.22
C ASN A 13 2.43 -5.07 -1.85
N GLU A 14 3.06 -4.40 -0.88
CA GLU A 14 4.43 -4.74 -0.44
C GLU A 14 4.54 -6.18 0.09
N LYS A 15 3.51 -6.68 0.77
CA LYS A 15 3.45 -8.07 1.26
C LYS A 15 3.55 -9.08 0.12
N THR A 16 2.86 -8.84 -0.99
CA THR A 16 2.86 -9.71 -2.18
C THR A 16 4.20 -9.64 -2.88
N ALA A 17 4.77 -8.46 -3.01
CA ALA A 17 6.11 -8.27 -3.57
C ALA A 17 7.18 -8.98 -2.71
N ASP A 18 7.14 -8.80 -1.39
CA ASP A 18 8.10 -9.44 -0.47
C ASP A 18 7.96 -10.97 -0.50
N ASN A 19 6.73 -11.49 -0.47
CA ASN A 19 6.50 -12.93 -0.59
C ASN A 19 7.01 -13.49 -1.92
N ALA A 20 6.78 -12.78 -3.04
CA ALA A 20 7.29 -13.18 -4.35
C ALA A 20 8.83 -13.22 -4.39
N ILE A 21 9.48 -12.21 -3.82
CA ILE A 21 10.95 -12.12 -3.71
C ILE A 21 11.51 -13.26 -2.86
N ARG A 22 10.90 -13.53 -1.69
CA ARG A 22 11.30 -14.62 -0.79
C ARG A 22 11.08 -15.99 -1.43
N THR A 23 9.94 -16.19 -2.08
CA THR A 23 9.59 -17.44 -2.79
C THR A 23 10.61 -17.79 -3.87
N LEU A 24 11.14 -16.76 -4.54
CA LEU A 24 12.12 -16.90 -5.62
C LEU A 24 13.58 -16.82 -5.14
N GLY A 25 13.83 -16.64 -3.83
CA GLY A 25 15.17 -16.54 -3.28
C GLY A 25 15.98 -15.34 -3.81
N LEU A 26 15.32 -14.28 -4.26
CA LEU A 26 15.99 -13.14 -4.89
C LEU A 26 16.67 -12.24 -3.84
N ARG A 27 17.95 -11.93 -4.05
CA ARG A 27 18.70 -11.00 -3.20
C ARG A 27 18.33 -9.56 -3.50
N ARG A 28 18.17 -8.75 -2.45
CA ARG A 28 17.91 -7.31 -2.55
C ARG A 28 19.23 -6.53 -2.49
N PRO A 29 19.35 -5.36 -3.16
CA PRO A 29 18.33 -4.70 -3.99
C PRO A 29 18.16 -5.36 -5.37
N LEU A 30 16.93 -5.35 -5.91
CA LEU A 30 16.67 -5.94 -7.23
C LEU A 30 17.11 -5.01 -8.36
N ASP A 31 17.78 -5.54 -9.38
CA ASP A 31 18.06 -4.90 -10.66
C ASP A 31 16.78 -4.71 -11.48
N GLU A 32 16.87 -3.86 -12.52
CA GLU A 32 15.70 -3.55 -13.35
C GLU A 32 15.17 -4.77 -14.09
N ASP A 33 16.08 -5.58 -14.64
CA ASP A 33 15.72 -6.75 -15.45
C ASP A 33 15.03 -7.80 -14.59
N THR A 34 15.51 -8.03 -13.37
CA THR A 34 14.83 -8.89 -12.40
C THR A 34 13.43 -8.36 -12.04
N VAL A 35 13.24 -7.05 -11.89
CA VAL A 35 11.91 -6.48 -11.61
C VAL A 35 10.99 -6.61 -12.82
N GLN A 36 11.50 -6.44 -14.04
CA GLN A 36 10.74 -6.68 -15.28
C GLN A 36 10.29 -8.16 -15.36
N ALA A 37 11.23 -9.09 -15.16
CA ALA A 37 10.94 -10.52 -15.15
C ALA A 37 9.92 -10.89 -14.08
N LEU A 38 10.04 -10.31 -12.88
CA LEU A 38 9.10 -10.50 -11.77
C LEU A 38 7.69 -9.99 -12.11
N GLY A 39 7.59 -8.82 -12.73
CA GLY A 39 6.30 -8.25 -13.15
C GLY A 39 5.58 -9.12 -14.17
N LEU A 40 6.30 -9.57 -15.19
CA LEU A 40 5.78 -10.50 -16.19
C LEU A 40 5.41 -11.86 -15.57
N ALA A 41 6.22 -12.40 -14.67
CA ALA A 41 5.94 -13.66 -13.98
C ALA A 41 4.71 -13.57 -13.06
N LEU A 42 4.50 -12.45 -12.38
CA LEU A 42 3.28 -12.21 -11.62
C LEU A 42 2.06 -12.14 -12.54
N ARG A 43 2.21 -11.59 -13.74
CA ARG A 43 1.13 -11.58 -14.74
C ARG A 43 0.80 -12.98 -15.23
N ALA A 44 1.81 -13.80 -15.53
CA ALA A 44 1.63 -15.21 -15.85
C ALA A 44 0.87 -15.95 -14.72
N LYS A 45 1.23 -15.69 -13.46
CA LYS A 45 0.57 -16.28 -12.29
C LYS A 45 -0.90 -15.88 -12.17
N TYR A 46 -1.20 -14.58 -12.17
CA TYR A 46 -2.55 -14.09 -11.88
C TYR A 46 -3.52 -14.26 -13.05
N ARG A 47 -3.03 -14.21 -14.29
CA ARG A 47 -3.87 -14.29 -15.50
C ARG A 47 -4.03 -15.72 -16.01
N TYR A 48 -2.99 -16.55 -15.89
CA TYR A 48 -2.94 -17.88 -16.51
C TYR A 48 -2.71 -19.02 -15.50
N GLY A 49 -2.69 -18.71 -14.20
CA GLY A 49 -2.54 -19.73 -13.15
C GLY A 49 -1.16 -20.36 -13.05
N VAL A 50 -0.15 -19.83 -13.76
CA VAL A 50 1.19 -20.44 -13.79
C VAL A 50 1.91 -20.21 -12.46
N PRO A 51 2.43 -21.27 -11.80
CA PRO A 51 3.16 -21.10 -10.54
C PRO A 51 4.35 -20.16 -10.68
N LEU A 52 4.54 -19.25 -9.72
CA LEU A 52 5.59 -18.22 -9.78
C LEU A 52 7.00 -18.80 -9.99
N LYS A 53 7.30 -19.92 -9.31
CA LYS A 53 8.58 -20.64 -9.44
C LYS A 53 8.85 -21.16 -10.86
N ARG A 54 7.81 -21.39 -11.65
CA ARG A 54 7.89 -21.81 -13.06
C ARG A 54 7.86 -20.60 -14.01
N ALA A 55 6.96 -19.65 -13.75
CA ALA A 55 6.79 -18.46 -14.57
C ALA A 55 8.05 -17.58 -14.61
N PHE A 56 8.72 -17.41 -13.47
CA PHE A 56 9.90 -16.55 -13.37
C PHE A 56 11.09 -17.01 -14.23
N PRO A 57 11.59 -18.27 -14.13
CA PRO A 57 12.68 -18.72 -14.99
C PRO A 57 12.27 -18.74 -16.47
N MET A 58 11.03 -19.13 -16.79
CA MET A 58 10.50 -19.12 -18.16
C MET A 58 10.58 -17.71 -18.79
N VAL A 59 10.10 -16.69 -18.07
CA VAL A 59 10.17 -15.30 -18.54
C VAL A 59 11.62 -14.83 -18.64
N ARG A 60 12.45 -15.12 -17.63
CA ARG A 60 13.85 -14.70 -17.60
C ARG A 60 14.66 -15.32 -18.73
N GLU A 61 14.41 -16.58 -19.07
CA GLU A 61 15.00 -17.23 -20.24
C GLU A 61 14.53 -16.57 -21.55
N ALA A 62 13.23 -16.28 -21.68
CA ALA A 62 12.67 -15.58 -22.83
C ALA A 62 13.14 -14.12 -22.97
N MET A 63 13.56 -13.48 -21.87
CA MET A 63 14.23 -12.17 -21.92
C MET A 63 15.59 -12.30 -22.61
N ASN A 64 16.37 -13.33 -22.25
CA ASN A 64 17.72 -13.57 -22.78
C ASN A 64 17.74 -14.20 -24.18
N ARG A 65 16.71 -14.99 -24.54
CA ARG A 65 16.59 -15.71 -25.81
C ARG A 65 15.32 -15.29 -26.56
N PRO A 66 15.39 -14.27 -27.43
CA PRO A 66 14.23 -13.76 -28.15
C PRO A 66 13.50 -14.80 -29.01
N ALA A 67 14.21 -15.83 -29.48
CA ALA A 67 13.63 -16.94 -30.25
C ALA A 67 12.52 -17.68 -29.49
N LEU A 68 12.61 -17.78 -28.15
CA LEU A 68 11.58 -18.44 -27.33
C LEU A 68 10.24 -17.70 -27.33
N ARG A 69 10.26 -16.37 -27.51
CA ARG A 69 9.04 -15.56 -27.58
C ARG A 69 8.20 -15.86 -28.82
N LYS A 70 8.82 -16.39 -29.89
CA LYS A 70 8.12 -16.79 -31.11
C LYS A 70 7.55 -18.21 -31.01
N LYS A 71 8.17 -19.08 -30.19
CA LYS A 71 7.83 -20.50 -30.07
C LYS A 71 6.70 -20.77 -29.09
N ASP A 72 6.68 -20.07 -27.96
CA ASP A 72 5.70 -20.30 -26.89
C ASP A 72 4.61 -19.21 -26.90
N ALA A 73 3.36 -19.63 -27.10
CA ALA A 73 2.20 -18.74 -27.16
C ALA A 73 1.96 -18.00 -25.84
N LEU A 74 2.14 -18.68 -24.70
CA LEU A 74 1.97 -18.08 -23.38
C LEU A 74 3.05 -17.02 -23.14
N VAL A 75 4.30 -17.33 -23.47
CA VAL A 75 5.40 -16.36 -23.35
C VAL A 75 5.13 -15.16 -24.23
N ARG A 76 4.68 -15.36 -25.47
CA ARG A 76 4.33 -14.28 -26.39
C ARG A 76 3.27 -13.35 -25.79
N GLU A 77 2.19 -13.91 -25.26
CA GLU A 77 1.12 -13.15 -24.62
C GLU A 77 1.61 -12.39 -23.38
N VAL A 78 2.37 -13.03 -22.50
CA VAL A 78 2.93 -12.38 -21.31
C VAL A 78 3.84 -11.21 -21.70
N PHE A 79 4.63 -11.34 -22.77
CA PHE A 79 5.53 -10.28 -23.23
C PHE A 79 4.81 -9.06 -23.82
N THR A 80 3.52 -9.16 -24.18
CA THR A 80 2.73 -7.98 -24.59
C THR A 80 2.62 -6.93 -23.47
N TYR A 81 2.75 -7.33 -22.21
CA TYR A 81 2.71 -6.44 -21.04
C TYR A 81 4.06 -5.81 -20.70
N LEU A 82 5.15 -6.19 -21.39
CA LEU A 82 6.49 -5.68 -21.10
C LEU A 82 6.60 -4.14 -21.22
N PRO A 83 6.00 -3.47 -22.24
CA PRO A 83 6.04 -2.02 -22.32
C PRO A 83 5.38 -1.33 -21.12
N GLU A 84 4.27 -1.88 -20.62
CA GLU A 84 3.58 -1.34 -19.45
C GLU A 84 4.45 -1.47 -18.19
N VAL A 85 5.04 -2.65 -17.97
CA VAL A 85 5.92 -2.91 -16.83
C VAL A 85 7.15 -1.99 -16.87
N LYS A 86 7.78 -1.82 -18.04
CA LYS A 86 8.91 -0.90 -18.23
C LYS A 86 8.52 0.55 -17.94
N ARG A 87 7.35 1.00 -18.40
CA ARG A 87 6.85 2.34 -18.14
C ARG A 87 6.71 2.60 -16.64
N ARG A 88 6.05 1.68 -15.91
CA ARG A 88 5.86 1.81 -14.46
C ARG A 88 7.18 1.78 -13.69
N ILE A 89 8.10 0.89 -14.04
CA ILE A 89 9.44 0.82 -13.43
C ILE A 89 10.20 2.13 -13.65
N ARG A 90 10.19 2.67 -14.87
CA ARG A 90 10.82 3.95 -15.19
C ARG A 90 10.18 5.10 -14.40
N SER A 91 8.85 5.14 -14.32
CA SER A 91 8.12 6.12 -13.51
C SER A 91 8.51 6.05 -12.04
N GLU A 92 8.57 4.86 -11.44
CA GLU A 92 8.94 4.70 -10.02
C GLU A 92 10.41 4.99 -9.72
N LYS A 93 11.30 4.72 -10.68
CA LYS A 93 12.70 5.16 -10.60
C LYS A 93 12.81 6.69 -10.64
N ALA A 94 12.02 7.35 -11.49
CA ALA A 94 12.03 8.81 -11.62
C ALA A 94 11.29 9.51 -10.46
N TYR A 95 10.21 8.91 -9.96
CA TYR A 95 9.34 9.50 -8.93
C TYR A 95 9.95 9.39 -7.53
N TYR A 96 10.81 8.41 -7.30
CA TYR A 96 11.60 8.35 -6.07
C TYR A 96 12.71 9.41 -6.10
N LYS A 97 12.33 10.69 -6.01
CA LYS A 97 13.14 11.63 -5.26
C LYS A 97 13.25 11.00 -3.87
N PRO A 98 14.45 10.71 -3.34
CA PRO A 98 14.54 10.55 -1.90
C PRO A 98 13.80 11.76 -1.33
N LEU A 99 12.76 11.52 -0.52
CA LEU A 99 12.28 12.58 0.37
C LEU A 99 13.56 13.22 0.90
N PRO A 100 13.79 14.52 0.70
CA PRO A 100 14.99 15.14 1.22
C PRO A 100 15.07 14.60 2.64
N ARG A 101 16.18 13.91 2.96
CA ARG A 101 16.53 13.69 4.34
C ARG A 101 16.86 15.09 4.82
N GLY A 102 15.80 15.87 5.05
CA GLY A 102 15.92 17.26 5.39
C GLY A 102 16.75 17.28 6.66
N PRO A 103 17.74 18.15 6.78
CA PRO A 103 18.15 18.59 8.09
C PRO A 103 16.96 19.40 8.64
N GLY A 104 15.93 18.74 9.19
CA GLY A 104 14.66 19.44 9.42
C GLY A 104 13.73 18.84 10.46
N TRP A 105 13.95 17.59 10.92
CA TRP A 105 13.29 17.11 12.14
C TRP A 105 14.01 17.54 13.42
N ARG A 106 15.06 18.36 13.29
CA ARG A 106 15.83 18.97 14.38
C ARG A 106 16.21 20.43 14.06
N ASP A 107 15.47 21.12 13.20
CA ASP A 107 15.67 22.55 13.02
C ASP A 107 14.80 23.30 14.05
N PRO A 108 15.39 23.99 15.05
CA PRO A 108 14.64 24.76 16.04
C PRO A 108 13.91 25.98 15.44
N TYR A 109 14.18 26.33 14.18
CA TYR A 109 13.73 27.57 13.56
C TYR A 109 12.71 27.41 12.43
N HIS A 110 12.02 26.26 12.31
CA HIS A 110 10.95 26.15 11.32
C HIS A 110 9.72 26.97 11.78
N PRO A 111 9.37 28.08 11.10
CA PRO A 111 8.23 28.88 11.50
C PRO A 111 6.95 28.24 10.93
N GLU A 112 5.89 28.25 11.73
CA GLU A 112 4.50 28.40 11.26
C GLU A 112 3.77 27.19 10.66
N VAL A 113 3.67 26.08 11.40
CA VAL A 113 2.39 25.33 11.39
C VAL A 113 1.98 25.02 12.83
N PRO A 114 1.01 25.76 13.41
CA PRO A 114 0.53 25.46 14.75
C PRO A 114 0.01 24.01 14.82
N ALA A 115 0.39 23.31 15.90
CA ALA A 115 0.13 21.87 16.09
C ALA A 115 -1.35 21.45 15.94
N ALA A 116 -2.27 22.40 16.03
CA ALA A 116 -3.71 22.20 15.83
C ALA A 116 -4.13 21.80 14.39
N HIS A 117 -3.28 22.00 13.37
CA HIS A 117 -3.71 21.90 11.96
C HIS A 117 -3.20 20.67 11.19
N ARG A 118 -2.45 19.76 11.84
CA ARG A 118 -1.99 18.51 11.19
C ARG A 118 -3.08 17.44 11.21
N ARG A 119 -3.89 17.34 10.14
CA ARG A 119 -4.84 16.21 9.98
C ARG A 119 -4.08 14.92 9.62
N HIS A 120 -4.29 13.86 10.40
CA HIS A 120 -3.67 12.53 10.24
C HIS A 120 -3.94 11.95 8.82
N PRO A 121 -3.02 11.17 8.20
CA PRO A 121 -3.18 10.62 6.84
C PRO A 121 -4.47 9.81 6.62
N ALA A 122 -5.00 9.19 7.67
CA ALA A 122 -6.27 8.47 7.65
C ALA A 122 -7.49 9.41 7.49
N ILE A 123 -7.42 10.61 8.08
CA ILE A 123 -8.50 11.62 8.02
C ILE A 123 -8.60 12.21 6.61
N ARG A 124 -7.46 12.48 5.96
CA ARG A 124 -7.43 12.92 4.56
C ARG A 124 -8.06 11.89 3.62
N ARG A 125 -7.77 10.60 3.86
CA ARG A 125 -8.34 9.50 3.08
C ARG A 125 -9.86 9.41 3.25
N ALA A 126 -10.38 9.54 4.47
CA ALA A 126 -11.83 9.52 4.68
C ALA A 126 -12.55 10.72 4.04
N LEU A 127 -12.00 11.94 4.14
CA LEU A 127 -12.57 13.12 3.48
C LEU A 127 -12.62 12.99 1.95
N GLN A 128 -11.61 12.35 1.34
CA GLN A 128 -11.58 12.09 -0.10
C GLN A 128 -12.69 11.13 -0.57
N TRP A 129 -13.25 10.34 0.36
CA TRP A 129 -14.38 9.43 0.11
C TRP A 129 -15.73 10.05 0.54
N GLY A 130 -15.78 11.35 0.82
CA GLY A 130 -16.99 12.05 1.24
C GLY A 130 -17.44 11.76 2.66
N LEU A 131 -16.63 11.06 3.46
CA LEU A 131 -16.89 10.83 4.88
C LEU A 131 -16.47 12.06 5.68
N ASP A 132 -17.45 12.78 6.23
CA ASP A 132 -17.16 13.87 7.16
C ASP A 132 -16.67 13.32 8.51
N LEU A 133 -15.36 13.47 8.73
CA LEU A 133 -14.71 13.21 10.01
C LEU A 133 -14.42 14.52 10.74
N SER A 134 -15.31 15.51 10.68
CA SER A 134 -15.32 16.65 11.58
C SER A 134 -15.57 16.18 13.03
N LEU A 135 -14.56 15.53 13.59
CA LEU A 135 -14.47 15.01 14.95
C LEU A 135 -14.23 16.17 15.93
N SER A 136 -14.98 17.27 15.80
CA SER A 136 -14.94 18.39 16.75
C SER A 136 -15.44 17.96 18.14
N TYR A 137 -16.18 16.84 18.22
CA TYR A 137 -16.77 16.28 19.44
C TYR A 137 -16.38 14.82 19.75
N SER A 138 -15.45 14.21 19.02
CA SER A 138 -15.24 12.76 19.15
C SER A 138 -14.30 12.37 20.30
N ALA A 139 -14.75 11.35 21.05
CA ALA A 139 -14.03 10.75 22.18
C ALA A 139 -12.63 10.21 21.82
N LEU A 140 -12.30 10.06 20.53
CA LEU A 140 -11.00 9.57 20.07
C LEU A 140 -9.85 10.55 20.33
N ARG A 141 -10.12 11.84 20.59
CA ARG A 141 -9.10 12.81 21.01
C ARG A 141 -8.77 12.78 22.51
N ARG A 142 -9.58 12.10 23.34
CA ARG A 142 -9.33 12.02 24.79
C ARG A 142 -8.15 11.10 25.08
N ALA A 143 -7.37 11.41 26.13
CA ALA A 143 -6.28 10.55 26.59
C ALA A 143 -6.80 9.16 26.99
N SER A 144 -5.98 8.11 26.94
CA SER A 144 -6.40 6.72 27.15
C SER A 144 -7.24 6.53 28.42
N GLY A 145 -6.88 7.18 29.53
CA GLY A 145 -7.65 7.15 30.78
C GLY A 145 -9.00 7.89 30.71
N GLN A 146 -9.08 8.97 29.94
CA GLN A 146 -10.33 9.73 29.72
C GLN A 146 -11.26 9.06 28.70
N ARG A 147 -10.75 8.13 27.87
CA ARG A 147 -11.58 7.29 26.98
C ARG A 147 -12.37 6.25 27.77
N LEU A 148 -11.78 5.70 28.82
CA LEU A 148 -12.44 4.72 29.69
C LEU A 148 -13.56 5.36 30.51
N VAL A 149 -13.36 6.58 31.01
CA VAL A 149 -14.41 7.36 31.71
C VAL A 149 -15.54 7.77 30.76
N ALA A 150 -15.22 8.21 29.54
CA ALA A 150 -16.24 8.54 28.54
C ALA A 150 -17.09 7.32 28.12
N PHE A 151 -16.48 6.13 28.10
CA PHE A 151 -17.16 4.88 27.78
C PHE A 151 -18.05 4.39 28.95
N SER A 152 -17.65 4.65 30.21
CA SER A 152 -18.50 4.36 31.37
C SER A 152 -19.70 5.31 31.46
N ASP A 153 -19.49 6.61 31.23
CA ASP A 153 -20.55 7.62 31.30
C ASP A 153 -21.61 7.40 30.21
N THR A 154 -21.18 7.07 28.99
CA THR A 154 -22.09 6.74 27.88
C THR A 154 -22.89 5.46 28.13
N HIS A 155 -22.34 4.49 28.86
CA HIS A 155 -23.07 3.27 29.21
C HIS A 155 -24.13 3.52 30.29
N GLU A 156 -23.85 4.40 31.24
CA GLU A 156 -24.78 4.78 32.30
C GLU A 156 -25.92 5.68 31.77
N ASP A 157 -25.61 6.60 30.86
CA ASP A 157 -26.60 7.45 30.20
C ASP A 157 -27.53 6.65 29.27
N LEU A 158 -27.00 5.64 28.56
CA LEU A 158 -27.83 4.72 27.76
C LEU A 158 -28.72 3.83 28.63
N ARG A 159 -28.27 3.48 29.85
CA ARG A 159 -29.08 2.73 30.82
C ARG A 159 -30.22 3.60 31.36
N ARG A 160 -29.93 4.86 31.73
CA ARG A 160 -30.94 5.84 32.19
C ARG A 160 -31.95 6.20 31.11
N LEU A 161 -31.52 6.33 29.84
CA LEU A 161 -32.42 6.54 28.71
C LEU A 161 -33.32 5.33 28.45
N ARG A 162 -32.81 4.10 28.56
CA ARG A 162 -33.63 2.88 28.48
C ARG A 162 -34.67 2.79 29.59
N GLU A 163 -34.30 3.12 30.82
CA GLU A 163 -35.21 3.12 31.96
C GLU A 163 -36.26 4.23 31.87
N ALA A 164 -35.90 5.42 31.36
CA ALA A 164 -36.84 6.51 31.11
C ALA A 164 -37.83 6.20 29.98
N MET A 165 -37.37 5.54 28.91
CA MET A 165 -38.24 5.09 27.82
C MET A 165 -39.21 3.99 28.29
N ALA A 166 -38.76 3.04 29.11
CA ALA A 166 -39.61 1.98 29.67
C ALA A 166 -40.69 2.50 30.64
N ARG A 167 -40.51 3.68 31.24
CA ARG A 167 -41.52 4.34 32.08
C ARG A 167 -42.57 5.12 31.28
N LYS A 168 -42.31 5.40 30.01
CA LYS A 168 -43.20 6.17 29.13
C LYS A 168 -44.19 5.29 28.34
N GLU A 169 -43.99 3.96 28.38
CA GLU A 169 -44.84 2.94 27.75
C GLU A 169 -45.78 2.23 28.76
N ARG A 170 -45.89 2.75 29.98
CA ARG A 170 -46.93 2.40 30.97
C ARG A 170 -47.89 3.56 31.13
#